data_AF-A0A3D5P7V6-F1
#
_entry.id   AF-A0A3D5P7V6-F1
#
_cell.length_a   1.000
_cell.length_b   1.000
_cell.length_c   1.000
_cell.angle_alpha   90.00
_cell.angle_beta   90.00
_cell.angle_gamma   90.00
#
_symmetry.space_group_name_H-M   'P 1'
#
loop_
_entity.id
_entity.type
_entity.pdbx_description
1 polymer ?
#
loop_
_entity_poly.entity_id
_entity_poly.type
_entity_poly.pdbx_seq_one_letter_code
_entity_poly.pdbx_strand_id
1 'polypeptide(L)'
;MLIRIRFSLIAALTTATCTPALQLTPSDAGAVLSMQTLDAPDPGRSGPYEVLTLYYGSGTDKNRPEYRDSVSITTPTVDVSKMVSLGDSEQERNDYWGFTSEEMPLNGRVWYPNGDGPYPLVLVVHGNHNMRDFSDPGYDYLGELMASRGYILASIDENFINGGIRGENDARGWFLLRHAKLFEEFNGEAANPFNGKVDMENIVLIGHSRGGEAVANAAAFNGLSHYPDDA
;
A
#
# COMPACT_ATOMS: atom_id res chain seq x y z
N MET A 1 -56.48 36.88 41.51
CA MET A 1 -55.02 37.07 41.34
C MET A 1 -54.55 36.09 40.27
N LEU A 2 -54.42 36.53 39.02
CA LEU A 2 -54.07 35.66 37.87
C LEU A 2 -52.57 35.39 37.84
N ILE A 3 -52.17 34.11 37.87
CA ILE A 3 -50.81 33.65 37.60
C ILE A 3 -50.64 33.55 36.09
N ARG A 4 -49.76 34.38 35.50
CA ARG A 4 -49.37 34.30 34.09
C ARG A 4 -48.17 33.36 33.95
N ILE A 5 -48.38 32.17 33.42
CA ILE A 5 -47.31 31.27 32.96
C ILE A 5 -46.85 31.77 31.58
N ARG A 6 -45.59 32.19 31.46
CA ARG A 6 -44.95 32.49 30.17
C ARG A 6 -44.39 31.19 29.60
N PHE A 7 -45.00 30.68 28.53
CA PHE A 7 -44.37 29.70 27.66
C PHE A 7 -43.41 30.44 26.72
N SER A 8 -42.11 30.25 26.91
CA SER A 8 -41.11 30.64 25.91
C SER A 8 -41.07 29.57 24.83
N LEU A 9 -41.56 29.90 23.64
CA LEU A 9 -41.45 29.08 22.45
C LEU A 9 -40.00 29.17 21.94
N ILE A 10 -39.20 28.13 22.16
CA ILE A 10 -37.89 28.00 21.51
C ILE A 10 -38.15 27.43 20.12
N ALA A 11 -38.02 28.27 19.09
CA ALA A 11 -38.06 27.84 17.71
C ALA A 11 -36.73 27.17 17.36
N ALA A 12 -36.73 25.85 17.19
CA ALA A 12 -35.59 25.13 16.63
C ALA A 12 -35.53 25.40 15.11
N LEU A 13 -34.56 26.20 14.67
CA LEU A 13 -34.22 26.32 13.25
C LEU A 13 -33.51 25.03 12.81
N THR A 14 -34.23 24.16 12.11
CA THR A 14 -33.62 23.08 11.33
C THR A 14 -33.09 23.68 10.03
N THR A 15 -31.81 24.03 9.98
CA THR A 15 -31.15 24.36 8.72
C THR A 15 -31.01 23.09 7.91
N ALA A 16 -31.94 22.86 6.98
CA ALA A 16 -31.78 21.86 5.93
C ALA A 16 -30.60 22.29 5.05
N THR A 17 -29.42 21.71 5.28
CA THR A 17 -28.29 21.83 4.37
C THR A 17 -28.66 21.07 3.10
N CYS A 18 -29.21 21.76 2.10
CA CYS A 18 -29.29 21.23 0.74
C CYS A 18 -27.86 21.09 0.22
N THR A 19 -27.27 19.91 0.37
CA THR A 19 -26.11 19.55 -0.45
C THR A 19 -26.57 19.50 -1.90
N PRO A 20 -25.95 20.26 -2.82
CA PRO A 20 -26.30 20.15 -4.23
C PRO A 20 -26.11 18.71 -4.67
N ALA A 21 -27.03 18.22 -5.51
CA ALA A 21 -26.92 16.89 -6.08
C ALA A 21 -25.55 16.75 -6.77
N LEU A 22 -24.87 15.62 -6.51
CA LEU A 22 -23.56 15.33 -7.08
C LEU A 22 -23.69 15.39 -8.62
N GLN A 23 -23.15 16.45 -9.22
CA GLN A 23 -23.19 16.61 -10.67
C GLN A 23 -22.08 15.74 -11.25
N LEU A 24 -22.43 14.55 -11.72
CA LEU A 24 -21.48 13.68 -12.39
C LEU A 24 -21.05 14.36 -13.69
N THR A 25 -19.81 14.83 -13.75
CA THR A 25 -19.22 15.35 -14.97
C THR A 25 -19.07 14.19 -15.96
N PRO A 26 -19.63 14.28 -17.18
CA PRO A 26 -19.37 13.30 -18.22
C PRO A 26 -17.86 13.23 -18.47
N SER A 27 -17.34 12.02 -18.64
CA SER A 27 -15.92 11.84 -18.99
C SER A 27 -15.62 12.56 -20.31
N ASP A 28 -14.64 13.46 -20.29
CA ASP A 28 -14.10 14.13 -21.46
C ASP A 28 -12.98 13.32 -22.13
N ALA A 29 -12.65 12.14 -21.60
CA ALA A 29 -11.58 11.27 -22.10
C ALA A 29 -11.72 10.98 -23.59
N GLY A 30 -12.94 10.81 -24.11
CA GLY A 30 -13.17 10.62 -25.55
C GLY A 30 -12.69 11.80 -26.41
N ALA A 31 -12.90 13.03 -25.94
CA ALA A 31 -12.42 14.23 -26.64
C ALA A 31 -10.90 14.38 -26.51
N VAL A 32 -10.35 14.19 -25.30
CA VAL A 32 -8.91 14.30 -25.05
C VAL A 32 -8.12 13.23 -25.82
N LEU A 33 -8.56 11.97 -25.77
CA LEU A 33 -7.90 10.84 -26.46
C LEU A 33 -8.02 10.95 -27.98
N SER A 34 -9.06 11.61 -28.52
CA SER A 34 -9.18 11.86 -29.96
C SER A 34 -8.09 12.80 -30.52
N MET A 35 -7.46 13.60 -29.65
CA MET A 35 -6.41 14.55 -30.01
C MET A 35 -4.99 14.07 -29.68
N GLN A 36 -4.86 13.04 -28.84
CA GLN A 36 -3.59 12.44 -28.42
C GLN A 36 -3.64 10.92 -28.59
N THR A 37 -3.74 10.47 -29.84
CA THR A 37 -3.72 9.04 -30.17
C THR A 37 -2.30 8.52 -30.22
N LEU A 38 -1.93 7.65 -29.27
CA LEU A 38 -0.81 6.74 -29.45
C LEU A 38 -1.29 5.58 -30.34
N ASP A 39 -0.50 5.18 -31.35
CA ASP A 39 -0.75 3.96 -32.11
C ASP A 39 -0.34 2.74 -31.26
N ALA A 40 -1.16 2.46 -30.25
CA ALA A 40 -0.94 1.40 -29.28
C ALA A 40 -2.28 0.74 -28.90
N PRO A 41 -2.28 -0.57 -28.56
CA PRO A 41 -3.45 -1.22 -27.99
C PRO A 41 -3.89 -0.58 -26.68
N ASP A 42 -5.18 -0.71 -26.36
CA ASP A 42 -5.74 -0.28 -25.07
C ASP A 42 -4.91 -0.84 -23.89
N PRO A 43 -4.29 0.01 -23.06
CA PRO A 43 -3.47 -0.43 -21.93
C PRO A 43 -4.27 -1.08 -20.80
N GLY A 44 -5.61 -0.91 -20.78
CA GLY A 44 -6.50 -1.52 -19.79
C GLY A 44 -6.91 -2.96 -20.10
N ARG A 45 -6.57 -3.49 -21.29
CA ARG A 45 -6.88 -4.89 -21.64
C ARG A 45 -5.98 -5.87 -20.91
N SER A 46 -6.52 -7.00 -20.44
CA SER A 46 -5.70 -8.09 -19.91
C SER A 46 -4.72 -8.61 -20.95
N GLY A 47 -3.54 -9.05 -20.49
CA GLY A 47 -2.56 -9.72 -21.31
C GLY A 47 -2.80 -11.23 -21.42
N PRO A 48 -1.85 -11.98 -22.03
CA PRO A 48 -2.03 -13.39 -22.34
C PRO A 48 -1.76 -14.35 -21.17
N TYR A 49 -1.19 -13.86 -20.06
CA TYR A 49 -0.84 -14.72 -18.93
C TYR A 49 -2.04 -14.95 -18.01
N GLU A 50 -2.21 -16.21 -17.58
CA GLU A 50 -3.02 -16.51 -16.39
C GLU A 50 -2.36 -15.86 -15.16
N VAL A 51 -3.18 -15.32 -14.26
CA VAL A 51 -2.71 -14.63 -13.06
C VAL A 51 -2.78 -15.57 -11.86
N LEU A 52 -1.67 -15.66 -11.12
CA LEU A 52 -1.59 -16.31 -9.82
C LEU A 52 -1.45 -15.26 -8.72
N THR A 53 -1.88 -15.63 -7.51
CA THR A 53 -1.83 -14.74 -6.34
C THR A 53 -1.28 -15.47 -5.12
N LEU A 54 -0.53 -14.75 -4.28
CA LEU A 54 -0.14 -15.23 -2.96
C LEU A 54 0.04 -14.09 -1.97
N TYR A 55 0.13 -14.44 -0.69
CA TYR A 55 0.52 -13.54 0.39
C TYR A 55 1.87 -13.98 0.96
N TYR A 56 2.70 -13.02 1.36
CA TYR A 56 3.84 -13.26 2.24
C TYR A 56 3.75 -12.34 3.45
N GLY A 57 4.32 -12.77 4.57
CA GLY A 57 4.20 -12.03 5.83
C GLY A 57 4.68 -12.82 7.04
N SER A 58 4.50 -12.24 8.23
CA SER A 58 4.97 -12.85 9.49
C SER A 58 4.22 -14.14 9.87
N GLY A 59 3.00 -14.36 9.36
CA GLY A 59 2.16 -15.48 9.76
C GLY A 59 1.52 -15.32 11.15
N THR A 60 1.57 -14.11 11.72
CA THR A 60 1.15 -13.84 13.12
C THR A 60 0.27 -12.60 13.25
N ASP A 61 -0.18 -12.01 12.15
CA ASP A 61 -0.92 -10.75 12.17
C ASP A 61 -2.20 -10.86 13.02
N LYS A 62 -2.39 -9.91 13.93
CA LYS A 62 -3.53 -9.88 14.85
C LYS A 62 -4.84 -9.53 14.15
N ASN A 63 -4.82 -8.62 13.19
CA ASN A 63 -6.00 -8.01 12.59
C ASN A 63 -6.28 -8.50 11.16
N ARG A 64 -5.29 -9.13 10.51
CA ARG A 64 -5.33 -9.47 9.08
C ARG A 64 -5.20 -10.97 8.83
N PRO A 65 -6.31 -11.69 8.61
CA PRO A 65 -6.31 -13.13 8.38
C PRO A 65 -5.42 -13.58 7.21
N GLU A 66 -5.26 -12.76 6.17
CA GLU A 66 -4.40 -13.08 5.03
C GLU A 66 -2.91 -13.19 5.43
N TYR A 67 -2.45 -12.35 6.35
CA TYR A 67 -1.07 -12.34 6.86
C TYR A 67 -0.89 -13.18 8.13
N ARG A 68 -1.97 -13.73 8.67
CA ARG A 68 -1.94 -14.70 9.77
C ARG A 68 -2.04 -16.14 9.28
N ASP A 69 -3.04 -16.42 8.44
CA ASP A 69 -3.49 -17.77 8.14
C ASP A 69 -3.17 -18.20 6.71
N SER A 70 -2.88 -17.25 5.80
CA SER A 70 -2.81 -17.51 4.34
C SER A 70 -1.44 -17.19 3.72
N VAL A 71 -0.41 -16.96 4.53
CA VAL A 71 0.95 -16.69 4.02
C VAL A 71 1.51 -17.94 3.35
N SER A 72 1.94 -17.78 2.10
CA SER A 72 2.64 -18.82 1.33
C SER A 72 4.15 -18.77 1.56
N ILE A 73 4.68 -17.62 1.95
CA ILE A 73 6.08 -17.39 2.29
C ILE A 73 6.11 -16.65 3.63
N THR A 74 6.76 -17.22 4.63
CA THR A 74 6.96 -16.54 5.91
C THR A 74 8.16 -15.59 5.81
N THR A 75 7.99 -14.36 6.26
CA THR A 75 9.04 -13.33 6.27
C THR A 75 9.42 -12.92 7.69
N PRO A 76 10.65 -12.42 7.90
CA PRO A 76 11.04 -11.87 9.19
C PRO A 76 10.35 -10.51 9.44
N THR A 77 10.38 -10.09 10.71
CA THR A 77 10.08 -8.72 11.11
C THR A 77 11.34 -7.84 11.04
N VAL A 78 11.16 -6.53 11.17
CA VAL A 78 12.22 -5.53 11.13
C VAL A 78 12.10 -4.54 12.29
N ASP A 79 13.25 -4.14 12.80
CA ASP A 79 13.39 -3.08 13.80
C ASP A 79 13.55 -1.73 13.10
N VAL A 80 12.56 -0.85 13.32
CA VAL A 80 12.54 0.53 12.87
C VAL A 80 12.41 1.52 14.02
N SER A 81 12.68 1.09 15.26
CA SER A 81 12.59 1.93 16.48
C SER A 81 13.47 3.19 16.44
N LYS A 82 14.57 3.15 15.68
CA LYS A 82 15.44 4.33 15.46
C LYS A 82 14.92 5.29 14.39
N MET A 83 14.08 4.79 13.48
CA MET A 83 13.60 5.52 12.33
C MET A 83 12.24 6.17 12.60
N VAL A 84 11.37 5.43 13.28
CA VAL A 84 9.99 5.81 13.54
C VAL A 84 9.81 6.09 15.02
N SER A 85 9.15 7.22 15.32
CA SER A 85 8.62 7.46 16.66
C SER A 85 7.10 7.54 16.62
N LEU A 86 6.46 6.64 17.36
CA LEU A 86 4.99 6.54 17.47
C LEU A 86 4.39 7.59 18.40
N GLY A 87 5.23 8.30 19.16
CA GLY A 87 4.84 9.38 20.07
C GLY A 87 3.77 8.94 21.07
N ASP A 88 2.85 9.85 21.38
CA ASP A 88 1.77 9.60 22.36
C ASP A 88 0.81 8.46 21.96
N SER A 89 0.83 8.04 20.69
CA SER A 89 -0.02 6.96 20.17
C SER A 89 0.59 5.56 20.29
N GLU A 90 1.84 5.45 20.76
CA GLU A 90 2.59 4.18 20.80
C GLU A 90 1.81 3.04 21.44
N GLN A 91 1.31 3.24 22.66
CA GLN A 91 0.60 2.18 23.39
C GLN A 91 -0.65 1.71 22.64
N GLU A 92 -1.49 2.65 22.16
CA GLU A 92 -2.71 2.31 21.42
C GLU A 92 -2.40 1.56 20.12
N ARG A 93 -1.35 1.97 19.40
CA ARG A 93 -0.93 1.33 18.15
C ARG A 93 -0.38 -0.06 18.41
N ASN A 94 0.48 -0.22 19.40
CA ASN A 94 1.06 -1.51 19.77
C ASN A 94 -0.03 -2.49 20.22
N ASP A 95 -1.01 -2.00 21.00
CA ASP A 95 -2.16 -2.81 21.42
C ASP A 95 -3.03 -3.21 20.22
N TYR A 96 -3.25 -2.31 19.27
CA TYR A 96 -4.04 -2.61 18.07
C TYR A 96 -3.31 -3.62 17.17
N TRP A 97 -2.07 -3.34 16.79
CA TRP A 97 -1.30 -4.14 15.83
C TRP A 97 -0.72 -5.42 16.42
N GLY A 98 -0.43 -5.46 17.71
CA GLY A 98 0.18 -6.60 18.38
C GLY A 98 1.70 -6.69 18.24
N PHE A 99 2.36 -5.62 17.78
CA PHE A 99 3.81 -5.49 17.67
C PHE A 99 4.24 -4.05 17.95
N THR A 100 5.53 -3.85 18.24
CA THR A 100 6.15 -2.53 18.44
C THR A 100 6.92 -2.10 17.19
N SER A 101 7.53 -0.91 17.22
CA SER A 101 8.47 -0.49 16.17
C SER A 101 9.71 -1.38 16.05
N GLU A 102 9.98 -2.29 17.00
CA GLU A 102 11.11 -3.22 16.95
C GLU A 102 10.81 -4.48 16.11
N GLU A 103 9.54 -4.76 15.84
CA GLU A 103 9.09 -6.02 15.23
C GLU A 103 8.03 -5.81 14.15
N MET A 104 8.17 -4.74 13.35
CA MET A 104 7.21 -4.46 12.28
C MET A 104 7.30 -5.54 11.18
N PRO A 105 6.18 -6.07 10.67
CA PRO A 105 6.18 -7.19 9.73
C PRO A 105 6.45 -6.74 8.29
N LEU A 106 7.15 -7.58 7.51
CA LEU A 106 7.30 -7.41 6.07
C LEU A 106 6.19 -8.15 5.33
N ASN A 107 5.01 -7.55 5.28
CA ASN A 107 3.81 -8.13 4.69
C ASN A 107 3.58 -7.61 3.26
N GLY A 108 3.09 -8.49 2.38
CA GLY A 108 2.70 -8.08 1.04
C GLY A 108 1.80 -9.10 0.34
N ARG A 109 0.95 -8.58 -0.55
CA ARG A 109 0.12 -9.36 -1.46
C ARG A 109 0.67 -9.27 -2.86
N VAL A 110 0.70 -10.38 -3.59
CA VAL A 110 1.39 -10.46 -4.88
C VAL A 110 0.47 -11.04 -5.94
N TRP A 111 0.48 -10.41 -7.12
CA TRP A 111 -0.05 -10.95 -8.37
C TRP A 111 1.10 -11.20 -9.32
N TYR A 112 1.13 -12.35 -9.96
CA TYR A 112 2.23 -12.72 -10.85
C TYR A 112 1.77 -13.61 -12.01
N PRO A 113 2.51 -13.62 -13.13
CA PRO A 113 2.14 -14.42 -14.29
C PRO A 113 2.37 -15.91 -14.02
N ASN A 114 1.44 -16.76 -14.45
CA ASN A 114 1.68 -18.20 -14.57
C ASN A 114 2.61 -18.47 -15.76
N GLY A 115 3.90 -18.60 -15.47
CA GLY A 115 4.93 -18.90 -16.46
C GLY A 115 6.33 -18.89 -15.86
N ASP A 116 7.34 -19.16 -16.67
CA ASP A 116 8.70 -19.40 -16.19
C ASP A 116 9.46 -18.12 -15.83
N GLY A 117 9.08 -16.96 -16.37
CA GLY A 117 9.81 -15.70 -16.18
C GLY A 117 11.13 -15.64 -16.97
N PRO A 118 12.08 -14.77 -16.59
CA PRO A 118 11.95 -13.80 -15.52
C PRO A 118 10.98 -12.66 -15.89
N TYR A 119 10.35 -12.05 -14.89
CA TYR A 119 9.40 -10.95 -15.06
C TYR A 119 9.87 -9.71 -14.28
N PRO A 120 9.69 -8.50 -14.82
CA PRO A 120 9.94 -7.27 -14.07
C PRO A 120 9.11 -7.21 -12.78
N LEU A 121 9.69 -6.66 -11.73
CA LEU A 121 9.06 -6.48 -10.43
C LEU A 121 8.48 -5.07 -10.29
N VAL A 122 7.25 -4.97 -9.81
CA VAL A 122 6.59 -3.72 -9.45
C VAL A 122 6.23 -3.78 -7.97
N LEU A 123 6.79 -2.88 -7.16
CA LEU A 123 6.39 -2.68 -5.77
C LEU A 123 5.50 -1.45 -5.70
N VAL A 124 4.29 -1.61 -5.13
CA VAL A 124 3.32 -0.52 -4.98
C VAL A 124 2.98 -0.25 -3.52
N VAL A 125 2.91 1.04 -3.17
CA VAL A 125 2.56 1.52 -1.83
C VAL A 125 1.41 2.51 -1.90
N HIS A 126 0.45 2.34 -0.99
CA HIS A 126 -0.72 3.22 -0.87
C HIS A 126 -0.38 4.57 -0.20
N GLY A 127 -1.32 5.52 -0.29
CA GLY A 127 -1.22 6.80 0.42
C GLY A 127 -1.55 6.69 1.90
N ASN A 128 -1.37 7.79 2.65
CA ASN A 128 -1.77 7.84 4.05
C ASN A 128 -3.31 7.79 4.17
N HIS A 129 -3.79 6.94 5.06
CA HIS A 129 -5.20 6.79 5.41
C HIS A 129 -5.34 6.41 6.90
N ASN A 130 -6.54 6.16 7.41
CA ASN A 130 -6.69 5.55 8.73
C ASN A 130 -5.96 4.19 8.76
N MET A 131 -5.10 3.96 9.75
CA MET A 131 -4.34 2.71 9.89
C MET A 131 -5.22 1.45 10.04
N ARG A 132 -6.48 1.62 10.49
CA ARG A 132 -7.45 0.54 10.67
C ARG A 132 -8.27 0.23 9.41
N ASP A 133 -8.14 1.06 8.37
CA ASP A 133 -8.81 0.89 7.09
C ASP A 133 -7.76 0.50 6.04
N PHE A 134 -7.58 -0.81 5.84
CA PHE A 134 -6.48 -1.37 5.06
C PHE A 134 -6.52 -0.95 3.60
N SER A 135 -5.46 -0.31 3.13
CA SER A 135 -5.39 0.34 1.82
C SER A 135 -4.64 -0.46 0.75
N ASP A 136 -3.78 -1.41 1.14
CA ASP A 136 -3.04 -2.29 0.22
C ASP A 136 -3.90 -3.18 -0.70
N PRO A 137 -5.15 -3.59 -0.36
CA PRO A 137 -6.02 -4.29 -1.31
C PRO A 137 -6.57 -3.37 -2.42
N GLY A 138 -6.41 -2.05 -2.28
CA GLY A 138 -6.92 -1.08 -3.26
C GLY A 138 -6.30 -1.21 -4.65
N TYR A 139 -5.20 -1.97 -4.78
CA TYR A 139 -4.48 -2.19 -6.05
C TYR A 139 -4.80 -3.53 -6.71
N ASP A 140 -5.76 -4.31 -6.22
CA ASP A 140 -6.07 -5.64 -6.76
C ASP A 140 -6.27 -5.64 -8.30
N TYR A 141 -7.06 -4.68 -8.81
CA TYR A 141 -7.30 -4.52 -10.25
C TYR A 141 -6.01 -4.23 -11.05
N LEU A 142 -5.10 -3.47 -10.46
CA LEU A 142 -3.82 -3.12 -11.08
C LEU A 142 -2.87 -4.31 -11.04
N GLY A 143 -2.86 -5.06 -9.93
CA GLY A 143 -2.12 -6.30 -9.77
C GLY A 143 -2.52 -7.34 -10.81
N GLU A 144 -3.82 -7.60 -10.96
CA GLU A 144 -4.34 -8.50 -11.99
C GLU A 144 -3.96 -8.06 -13.41
N LEU A 145 -4.14 -6.78 -13.72
CA LEU A 145 -3.80 -6.23 -15.04
C LEU A 145 -2.31 -6.38 -15.35
N MET A 146 -1.43 -5.97 -14.44
CA MET A 146 0.02 -6.02 -14.61
C MET A 146 0.52 -7.46 -14.69
N ALA A 147 0.03 -8.35 -13.82
CA ALA A 147 0.36 -9.78 -13.86
C ALA A 147 -0.07 -10.45 -15.16
N SER A 148 -1.28 -10.18 -15.65
CA SER A 148 -1.73 -10.72 -16.94
C SER A 148 -0.85 -10.27 -18.11
N ARG A 149 -0.13 -9.14 -17.95
CA ARG A 149 0.77 -8.53 -18.93
C ARG A 149 2.25 -8.87 -18.72
N GLY A 150 2.59 -9.75 -17.78
CA GLY A 150 3.97 -10.22 -17.61
C GLY A 150 4.79 -9.45 -16.57
N TYR A 151 4.15 -8.87 -15.55
CA TYR A 151 4.82 -8.22 -14.42
C TYR A 151 4.52 -8.97 -13.12
N ILE A 152 5.47 -9.06 -12.21
CA ILE A 152 5.17 -9.40 -10.81
C ILE A 152 4.82 -8.09 -10.11
N LEU A 153 3.62 -7.97 -9.55
CA LEU A 153 3.22 -6.81 -8.76
C LEU A 153 3.00 -7.21 -7.32
N ALA A 154 3.70 -6.56 -6.40
CA ALA A 154 3.49 -6.69 -4.96
C ALA A 154 2.95 -5.39 -4.38
N SER A 155 1.77 -5.44 -3.76
CA SER A 155 1.24 -4.36 -2.93
C SER A 155 1.71 -4.56 -1.50
N ILE A 156 2.47 -3.57 -1.01
CA ILE A 156 3.14 -3.63 0.29
C ILE A 156 2.18 -3.13 1.37
N ASP A 157 2.09 -3.89 2.47
CA ASP A 157 1.32 -3.47 3.64
C ASP A 157 2.14 -2.50 4.48
N GLU A 158 1.76 -1.22 4.44
CA GLU A 158 2.33 -0.16 5.29
C GLU A 158 1.25 0.51 6.14
N ASN A 159 0.12 -0.16 6.36
CA ASN A 159 -0.99 0.44 7.10
C ASN A 159 -0.58 0.79 8.54
N PHE A 160 0.32 0.01 9.15
CA PHE A 160 0.88 0.27 10.47
C PHE A 160 1.83 1.46 10.54
N ILE A 161 2.22 2.05 9.41
CA ILE A 161 3.01 3.30 9.30
C ILE A 161 2.10 4.53 9.12
N ASN A 162 0.82 4.35 8.76
CA ASN A 162 -0.14 5.45 8.58
C ASN A 162 -0.33 6.32 9.83
N GLY A 163 -0.63 7.61 9.63
CA GLY A 163 -1.18 8.48 10.67
C GLY A 163 -0.30 9.65 11.11
N GLY A 164 0.68 10.07 10.30
CA GLY A 164 1.47 11.27 10.59
C GLY A 164 2.48 11.07 11.72
N ILE A 165 2.97 9.84 11.90
CA ILE A 165 4.02 9.52 12.89
C ILE A 165 5.35 10.14 12.46
N ARG A 166 6.25 10.39 13.42
CA ARG A 166 7.57 10.94 13.08
C ARG A 166 8.38 9.88 12.34
N GLY A 167 8.98 10.27 11.21
CA GLY A 167 9.74 9.37 10.35
C GLY A 167 8.86 8.54 9.39
N GLU A 168 7.56 8.86 9.27
CA GLU A 168 6.61 8.09 8.45
C GLU A 168 7.15 7.77 7.05
N ASN A 169 7.37 8.78 6.21
CA ASN A 169 7.75 8.53 4.81
C ASN A 169 9.17 7.96 4.65
N ASP A 170 10.07 8.23 5.59
CA ASP A 170 11.41 7.63 5.57
C ASP A 170 11.27 6.12 5.80
N ALA A 171 10.45 5.71 6.78
CA ALA A 171 10.11 4.32 6.99
C ALA A 171 9.46 3.68 5.77
N ARG A 172 8.45 4.31 5.17
CA ARG A 172 7.83 3.80 3.94
C ARG A 172 8.84 3.56 2.82
N GLY A 173 9.71 4.55 2.55
CA GLY A 173 10.74 4.43 1.53
C GLY A 173 11.74 3.31 1.84
N TRP A 174 12.11 3.15 3.11
CA TRP A 174 12.99 2.07 3.54
C TRP A 174 12.32 0.69 3.45
N PHE A 175 11.04 0.57 3.79
CA PHE A 175 10.26 -0.65 3.64
C PHE A 175 10.24 -1.11 2.17
N LEU A 176 9.98 -0.22 1.20
CA LEU A 176 10.08 -0.53 -0.23
C LEU A 176 11.42 -1.21 -0.59
N LEU A 177 12.54 -0.67 -0.10
CA LEU A 177 13.87 -1.26 -0.34
C LEU A 177 14.03 -2.61 0.36
N ARG A 178 13.49 -2.77 1.57
CA ARG A 178 13.53 -4.06 2.27
C ARG A 178 12.72 -5.13 1.54
N HIS A 179 11.59 -4.76 0.95
CA HIS A 179 10.78 -5.65 0.11
C HIS A 179 11.50 -5.99 -1.20
N ALA A 180 12.19 -5.04 -1.85
CA ALA A 180 13.03 -5.35 -3.01
C ALA A 180 14.10 -6.39 -2.67
N LYS A 181 14.75 -6.26 -1.49
CA LYS A 181 15.70 -7.25 -0.99
C LYS A 181 15.06 -8.60 -0.67
N LEU A 182 13.83 -8.64 -0.12
CA LEU A 182 13.10 -9.90 0.05
C LEU A 182 12.87 -10.61 -1.29
N PHE A 183 12.53 -9.87 -2.35
CA PHE A 183 12.38 -10.46 -3.68
C PHE A 183 13.70 -10.99 -4.26
N GLU A 184 14.84 -10.36 -3.95
CA GLU A 184 16.17 -10.92 -4.26
C GLU A 184 16.37 -12.29 -3.57
N GLU A 185 16.07 -12.35 -2.27
CA GLU A 185 16.17 -13.57 -1.46
C GLU A 185 15.23 -14.67 -1.99
N PHE A 186 13.97 -14.32 -2.28
CA PHE A 186 12.98 -15.23 -2.87
C PHE A 186 13.42 -15.74 -4.24
N ASN A 187 14.01 -14.89 -5.08
CA ASN A 187 14.49 -15.26 -6.41
C ASN A 187 15.67 -16.24 -6.35
N GLY A 188 16.50 -16.18 -5.30
CA GLY A 188 17.66 -17.05 -5.10
C GLY A 188 17.38 -18.37 -4.38
N GLU A 189 16.23 -18.50 -3.70
CA GLU A 189 15.92 -19.67 -2.87
C GLU A 189 15.20 -20.77 -3.67
N ALA A 190 15.83 -21.94 -3.82
CA ALA A 190 15.34 -23.02 -4.70
C ALA A 190 13.93 -23.55 -4.40
N ALA A 191 13.47 -23.47 -3.14
CA ALA A 191 12.14 -23.92 -2.74
C ALA A 191 11.06 -22.81 -2.83
N ASN A 192 11.47 -21.58 -3.14
CA ASN A 192 10.58 -20.44 -3.16
C ASN A 192 9.79 -20.37 -4.49
N PRO A 193 8.49 -20.04 -4.46
CA PRO A 193 7.69 -19.86 -5.68
C PRO A 193 8.26 -18.87 -6.71
N PHE A 194 9.06 -17.89 -6.25
CA PHE A 194 9.69 -16.89 -7.11
C PHE A 194 11.11 -17.26 -7.57
N ASN A 195 11.61 -18.45 -7.27
CA ASN A 195 12.97 -18.85 -7.67
C ASN A 195 13.18 -18.71 -9.18
N GLY A 196 14.15 -17.88 -9.57
CA GLY A 196 14.45 -17.57 -10.97
C GLY A 196 13.36 -16.84 -11.76
N LYS A 197 12.28 -16.40 -11.12
CA LYS A 197 11.14 -15.74 -11.78
C LYS A 197 11.22 -14.22 -11.77
N VAL A 198 12.06 -13.61 -10.93
CA VAL A 198 12.14 -12.16 -10.78
C VAL A 198 13.31 -11.63 -11.60
N ASP A 199 13.03 -10.66 -12.46
CA ASP A 199 14.07 -9.89 -13.16
C ASP A 199 14.59 -8.78 -12.23
N MET A 200 15.66 -9.07 -11.50
CA MET A 200 16.25 -8.14 -10.52
C MET A 200 16.91 -6.92 -11.17
N GLU A 201 17.10 -6.91 -12.49
CA GLU A 201 17.60 -5.75 -13.23
C GLU A 201 16.46 -4.80 -13.64
N ASN A 202 15.20 -5.22 -13.48
CA ASN A 202 14.00 -4.47 -13.86
C ASN A 202 13.00 -4.37 -12.71
N ILE A 203 13.29 -3.48 -11.75
CA ILE A 203 12.44 -3.19 -10.60
C ILE A 203 11.84 -1.78 -10.74
N VAL A 204 10.53 -1.67 -10.54
CA VAL A 204 9.79 -0.42 -10.56
C VAL A 204 9.14 -0.20 -9.21
N LEU A 205 9.29 1.01 -8.67
CA LEU A 205 8.58 1.44 -7.46
C LEU A 205 7.49 2.44 -7.88
N ILE A 206 6.26 2.20 -7.44
CA ILE A 206 5.13 3.10 -7.70
C ILE A 206 4.36 3.39 -6.40
N GLY A 207 3.67 4.51 -6.34
CA GLY A 207 2.84 4.84 -5.18
C GLY A 207 1.98 6.07 -5.40
N HIS A 208 0.95 6.20 -4.56
CA HIS A 208 0.01 7.32 -4.61
C HIS A 208 0.10 8.17 -3.34
N SER A 209 0.03 9.51 -3.48
CA SER A 209 0.10 10.45 -2.35
C SER A 209 1.38 10.21 -1.52
N ARG A 210 1.27 9.87 -0.22
CA ARG A 210 2.41 9.50 0.63
C ARG A 210 3.17 8.27 0.14
N GLY A 211 2.52 7.34 -0.56
CA GLY A 211 3.21 6.27 -1.27
C GLY A 211 4.08 6.79 -2.43
N GLY A 212 3.67 7.87 -3.09
CA GLY A 212 4.50 8.53 -4.11
C GLY A 212 5.72 9.24 -3.51
N GLU A 213 5.56 9.84 -2.33
CA GLU A 213 6.68 10.40 -1.56
C GLU A 213 7.62 9.29 -1.06
N ALA A 214 7.08 8.14 -0.63
CA ALA A 214 7.87 6.96 -0.25
C ALA A 214 8.75 6.45 -1.39
N VAL A 215 8.26 6.45 -2.63
CA VAL A 215 9.07 6.11 -3.83
C VAL A 215 10.26 7.05 -3.99
N ALA A 216 10.06 8.36 -3.80
CA ALA A 216 11.14 9.33 -3.89
C ALA A 216 12.19 9.11 -2.76
N ASN A 217 11.74 8.82 -1.55
CA ASN A 217 12.61 8.49 -0.42
C ASN A 217 13.40 7.19 -0.67
N ALA A 218 12.74 6.14 -1.16
CA ALA A 218 13.39 4.89 -1.52
C ALA A 218 14.50 5.11 -2.56
N ALA A 219 14.24 5.90 -3.60
CA ALA A 219 15.24 6.25 -4.60
C ALA A 219 16.44 7.01 -4.00
N ALA A 220 16.19 7.93 -3.05
CA ALA A 220 17.26 8.64 -2.34
C ALA A 220 18.08 7.71 -1.43
N PHE A 221 17.41 6.79 -0.72
CA PHE A 221 18.06 5.86 0.20
C PHE A 221 18.85 4.76 -0.50
N ASN A 222 18.45 4.35 -1.71
CA ASN A 222 19.11 3.27 -2.46
C ASN A 222 20.58 3.56 -2.79
N GLY A 223 20.99 4.83 -2.82
CA GLY A 223 22.39 5.23 -3.01
C GLY A 223 23.24 5.22 -1.74
N LEU A 224 22.65 4.94 -0.57
CA LEU A 224 23.33 5.00 0.72
C LEU A 224 23.76 3.61 1.18
N SER A 225 24.90 3.54 1.86
CA SER A 225 25.38 2.30 2.49
C SER A 225 24.76 2.05 3.86
N HIS A 226 24.16 3.08 4.46
CA HIS A 226 23.55 3.08 5.79
C HIS A 226 22.36 4.06 5.78
N TYR A 227 21.46 3.95 6.75
CA TYR A 227 20.38 4.91 6.91
C TYR A 227 20.96 6.32 7.22
N PRO A 228 20.39 7.43 6.71
CA PRO A 228 20.96 8.78 6.88
C PRO A 228 21.25 9.18 8.33
N ASP A 229 20.42 8.73 9.28
CA ASP A 229 20.57 9.08 10.70
C ASP A 229 21.51 8.13 11.47
N ASP A 230 22.08 7.11 10.80
CA ASP A 230 23.10 6.19 11.34
C ASP A 230 24.54 6.53 10.86
N ALA A 231 24.74 7.71 10.26
CA ALA A 231 26.04 8.19 9.73
C ALA A 231 27.00 8.74 10.80
#